data_AF-A0A1H6G4H9-F1
#
_entry.id   AF-A0A1H6G4H9-F1
#
_cell.length_a   1.000
_cell.length_b   1.000
_cell.length_c   1.000
_cell.angle_alpha   90.00
_cell.angle_beta   90.00
_cell.angle_gamma   90.00
#
_symmetry.space_group_name_H-M   'P 1'
#
loop_
_entity.id
_entity.type
_entity.pdbx_description
1 polymer ?
#
loop_
_entity_poly.entity_id
_entity_poly.type
_entity_poly.pdbx_seq_one_letter_code
_entity_poly.pdbx_strand_id
1 'polypeptide(L)'
;MSNADSYDDTYTESQVIMTSVKIIAPFILTYGMFMSLHGADTPGGSFQGGAIIGVTVLMLAFAFGIEPTRRWLKNSFVVGLVTGGVAIFIGTGFATMALGGNFLEYDAIADTFGIAHYWGMELIEVGGVALIVAGVVITLFFATAAGFTPDRQVGGEDSLESEVSDDD
;
A
#
# COMPACT_ATOMS: atom_id res chain seq x y z
N MET A 1 11.44 -40.10 7.28
CA MET A 1 12.08 -38.83 7.70
C MET A 1 11.85 -37.82 6.61
N SER A 2 11.10 -36.74 6.86
CA SER A 2 11.19 -35.48 6.11
C SER A 2 10.83 -34.34 7.06
N ASN A 3 11.83 -33.90 7.82
CA ASN A 3 11.84 -32.59 8.46
C ASN A 3 12.20 -31.58 7.37
N ALA A 4 11.23 -30.87 6.82
CA ALA A 4 11.44 -29.66 6.03
C ALA A 4 10.09 -28.95 5.86
N ASP A 5 9.69 -28.22 6.90
CA ASP A 5 8.96 -26.95 6.79
C ASP A 5 8.85 -26.37 8.21
N SER A 6 10.02 -26.11 8.79
CA SER A 6 10.11 -25.13 9.87
C SER A 6 10.01 -23.77 9.18
N TYR A 7 8.78 -23.30 8.94
CA TYR A 7 8.57 -21.87 8.80
C TYR A 7 9.15 -21.24 10.07
N ASP A 8 10.21 -20.45 9.89
CA ASP A 8 10.81 -19.65 10.93
C ASP A 8 9.77 -18.60 11.34
N ASP A 9 8.84 -19.02 12.20
CA ASP A 9 7.88 -18.15 12.86
C ASP A 9 8.67 -17.29 13.86
N THR A 10 9.34 -16.26 13.34
CA THR A 10 9.75 -15.09 14.12
C THR A 10 8.51 -14.27 14.55
N TYR A 11 7.44 -14.96 14.94
CA TYR A 11 6.23 -14.42 15.54
C TYR A 11 6.18 -14.92 16.97
N THR A 12 6.56 -14.04 17.91
CA THR A 12 6.20 -14.29 19.30
C THR A 12 4.75 -13.84 19.48
N GLU A 13 3.82 -14.80 19.49
CA GLU A 13 2.41 -14.53 19.80
C GLU A 13 2.30 -13.88 21.18
N SER A 14 2.08 -12.56 21.21
CA SER A 14 1.81 -11.83 22.44
C SER A 14 0.33 -11.52 22.53
N GLN A 15 -0.35 -12.19 23.47
CA GLN A 15 -1.77 -11.96 23.77
C GLN A 15 -2.05 -10.48 24.10
N VAL A 16 -1.11 -9.81 24.75
CA VAL A 16 -1.22 -8.38 25.06
C VAL A 16 -1.20 -7.56 23.77
N ILE A 17 -0.21 -7.77 22.89
CA ILE A 17 -0.08 -7.02 21.63
C ILE A 17 -1.29 -7.27 20.74
N MET A 18 -1.68 -8.52 20.54
CA MET A 18 -2.84 -8.88 19.70
C MET A 18 -4.13 -8.23 20.20
N THR A 19 -4.37 -8.26 21.51
CA THR A 19 -5.58 -7.68 22.11
C THR A 19 -5.56 -6.17 22.01
N SER A 20 -4.43 -5.53 22.32
CA SER A 20 -4.27 -4.07 22.19
C SER A 20 -4.47 -3.61 20.74
N VAL A 21 -3.87 -4.28 19.77
CA VAL A 21 -4.01 -3.92 18.35
C VAL A 21 -5.45 -4.12 17.86
N LYS A 22 -6.15 -5.19 18.25
CA LYS A 22 -7.58 -5.37 17.94
C LYS A 22 -8.45 -4.20 18.39
N ILE A 23 -8.16 -3.66 19.57
CA ILE A 23 -8.91 -2.54 20.15
C ILE A 23 -8.51 -1.23 19.47
N ILE A 24 -7.21 -0.98 19.29
CA ILE A 24 -6.67 0.32 18.87
C ILE A 24 -6.77 0.53 17.34
N ALA A 25 -6.58 -0.51 16.54
CA ALA A 25 -6.62 -0.43 15.06
C ALA A 25 -7.84 0.30 14.48
N PRO A 26 -9.10 0.03 14.89
CA PRO A 26 -10.23 0.76 14.35
C PRO A 26 -10.18 2.26 14.68
N PHE A 27 -9.67 2.66 15.83
CA PHE A 27 -9.53 4.08 16.19
C PHE A 27 -8.43 4.78 15.39
N ILE A 28 -7.28 4.13 15.19
CA ILE A 28 -6.20 4.68 14.35
C ILE A 28 -6.67 4.79 12.89
N LEU A 29 -7.34 3.77 12.37
CA LEU A 29 -7.89 3.81 11.01
C LEU A 29 -8.88 4.97 10.85
N THR A 30 -9.80 5.10 11.81
CA THR A 30 -10.81 6.17 11.80
C THR A 30 -10.15 7.54 11.88
N TYR A 31 -9.12 7.70 12.71
CA TYR A 31 -8.37 8.95 12.81
C TYR A 31 -7.62 9.27 11.50
N GLY A 32 -6.95 8.29 10.88
CA GLY A 32 -6.30 8.47 9.59
C GLY A 32 -7.28 8.83 8.47
N MET A 33 -8.47 8.21 8.47
CA MET A 33 -9.55 8.55 7.53
C MET A 33 -10.09 9.97 7.80
N PHE A 34 -10.32 10.33 9.06
CA PHE A 34 -10.75 11.68 9.45
C PHE A 34 -9.75 12.74 8.99
N MET A 35 -8.45 12.54 9.24
CA MET A 35 -7.39 13.44 8.78
C MET A 35 -7.30 13.53 7.26
N SER A 36 -7.57 12.42 6.56
CA SER A 36 -7.56 12.41 5.09
C SER A 36 -8.71 13.23 4.53
N LEU A 37 -9.90 13.11 5.12
CA LEU A 37 -11.11 13.82 4.70
C LEU A 37 -11.09 15.32 5.05
N HIS A 38 -10.55 15.70 6.21
CA HIS A 38 -10.53 17.10 6.66
C HIS A 38 -9.16 17.77 6.45
N GLY A 39 -8.43 17.34 5.42
CA GLY A 39 -7.07 17.80 5.15
C GLY A 39 -6.97 19.29 4.85
N ALA A 40 -7.95 19.84 4.14
CA ALA A 40 -7.96 21.23 3.71
C ALA A 40 -8.16 22.24 4.87
N ASP A 41 -8.88 21.85 5.93
CA ASP A 41 -9.34 22.75 6.99
C ASP A 41 -8.59 22.60 8.33
N THR A 42 -7.72 21.59 8.47
CA THR A 42 -7.04 21.27 9.74
C THR A 42 -5.52 21.26 9.61
N PRO A 43 -4.74 21.51 10.68
CA PRO A 43 -3.29 21.34 10.67
C PRO A 43 -2.93 19.90 10.32
N GLY A 44 -2.65 19.68 9.03
CA GLY A 44 -2.60 18.34 8.50
C GLY A 44 -2.87 18.17 7.02
N GLY A 45 -3.28 16.96 6.61
CA GLY A 45 -3.58 16.65 5.21
C GLY A 45 -3.74 15.16 4.89
N SER A 46 -4.18 14.92 3.66
CA SER A 46 -4.28 13.60 3.03
C SER A 46 -2.97 12.80 3.03
N PHE A 47 -1.81 13.46 2.99
CA PHE A 47 -0.52 12.78 3.07
C PHE A 47 -0.34 12.04 4.40
N GLN A 48 -0.45 12.76 5.52
CA GLN A 48 -0.29 12.15 6.84
C GLN A 48 -1.46 11.23 7.19
N GLY A 49 -2.69 11.55 6.76
CA GLY A 49 -3.85 10.68 6.93
C GLY A 49 -3.66 9.34 6.20
N GLY A 50 -3.22 9.38 4.95
CA GLY A 50 -2.84 8.21 4.16
C GLY A 50 -1.72 7.40 4.81
N ALA A 51 -0.71 8.07 5.38
CA ALA A 51 0.36 7.40 6.11
C ALA A 51 -0.16 6.66 7.36
N ILE A 52 -1.07 7.26 8.14
CA ILE A 52 -1.71 6.63 9.31
C ILE A 52 -2.55 5.41 8.89
N ILE A 53 -3.29 5.52 7.78
CA ILE A 53 -4.05 4.39 7.21
C ILE A 53 -3.07 3.26 6.85
N GLY A 54 -1.97 3.56 6.16
CA GLY A 54 -0.93 2.58 5.85
C GLY A 54 -0.34 1.93 7.09
N VAL A 55 0.06 2.71 8.09
CA VAL A 55 0.63 2.21 9.36
C VAL A 55 -0.35 1.35 10.15
N THR A 56 -1.66 1.57 10.02
CA THR A 56 -2.66 0.67 10.62
C THR A 56 -2.53 -0.76 10.07
N VAL A 57 -2.26 -0.91 8.78
CA VAL A 57 -1.99 -2.21 8.15
C VAL A 57 -0.68 -2.82 8.67
N LEU A 58 0.37 -2.01 8.82
CA LEU A 58 1.64 -2.45 9.42
C LEU A 58 1.43 -2.98 10.84
N MET A 59 0.64 -2.27 11.65
CA MET A 59 0.32 -2.68 13.02
C MET A 59 -0.43 -4.02 13.05
N LEU A 60 -1.37 -4.25 12.12
CA LEU A 60 -2.03 -5.55 11.97
C LEU A 60 -1.03 -6.64 11.55
N ALA A 61 -0.11 -6.33 10.63
CA ALA A 61 0.92 -7.27 10.20
C ALA A 61 1.87 -7.68 11.33
N PHE A 62 2.29 -6.75 12.20
CA PHE A 62 3.10 -7.08 13.36
C PHE A 62 2.33 -7.87 14.43
N ALA A 63 1.03 -7.63 14.60
CA ALA A 63 0.23 -8.32 15.60
C ALA A 63 -0.25 -9.72 15.18
N PHE A 64 -0.57 -9.91 13.89
CA PHE A 64 -1.22 -11.13 13.38
C PHE A 64 -0.39 -11.90 12.36
N GLY A 65 0.78 -11.40 11.99
CA GLY A 65 1.64 -12.04 11.00
C GLY A 65 1.71 -11.26 9.70
N ILE A 66 2.93 -11.00 9.21
CA ILE A 66 3.20 -10.32 7.94
C ILE A 66 2.66 -11.16 6.77
N GLU A 67 2.98 -12.45 6.70
CA GLU A 67 2.56 -13.30 5.59
C GLU A 67 1.04 -13.56 5.58
N PRO A 68 0.36 -13.82 6.71
CA PRO A 68 -1.10 -13.81 6.77
C PRO A 68 -1.72 -12.49 6.31
N THR A 69 -1.18 -11.35 6.78
CA THR A 69 -1.70 -10.02 6.41
C THR A 69 -1.47 -9.70 4.93
N ARG A 70 -0.33 -10.10 4.37
CA ARG A 70 -0.02 -10.00 2.93
C ARG A 70 -0.97 -10.84 2.09
N ARG A 71 -1.32 -12.04 2.53
CA ARG A 71 -2.32 -12.89 1.84
C ARG A 71 -3.73 -12.30 1.93
N TRP A 72 -4.08 -11.67 3.06
CA TRP A 72 -5.34 -10.95 3.22
C TRP A 72 -5.41 -9.71 2.32
N LEU A 73 -4.33 -8.93 2.24
CA LEU A 73 -4.18 -7.81 1.31
C LEU A 73 -3.78 -8.31 -0.09
N LYS A 74 -4.78 -8.64 -0.91
CA LYS A 74 -4.54 -8.97 -2.32
C LYS A 74 -3.66 -7.90 -2.98
N ASN A 75 -2.57 -8.32 -3.64
CA ASN A 75 -1.64 -7.41 -4.33
C ASN A 75 -2.37 -6.45 -5.29
N SER A 76 -3.39 -6.95 -6.00
CA SER A 76 -4.23 -6.13 -6.89
C SER A 76 -4.96 -4.99 -6.18
N PHE A 77 -5.28 -5.13 -4.89
CA PHE A 77 -5.93 -4.07 -4.12
C PHE A 77 -4.95 -2.94 -3.81
N VAL A 78 -3.73 -3.25 -3.37
CA VAL A 78 -2.69 -2.24 -3.10
C VAL A 78 -2.29 -1.52 -4.39
N VAL A 79 -2.07 -2.27 -5.47
CA VAL A 79 -1.80 -1.70 -6.79
C VAL A 79 -2.97 -0.83 -7.22
N GLY A 80 -4.20 -1.31 -7.07
CA GLY A 80 -5.42 -0.57 -7.39
C GLY A 80 -5.55 0.76 -6.64
N LEU A 81 -5.20 0.79 -5.35
CA LEU A 81 -5.14 2.03 -4.56
C LEU A 81 -4.16 3.04 -5.14
N VAL A 82 -2.93 2.61 -5.41
CA VAL A 82 -1.88 3.50 -5.95
C VAL A 82 -2.25 3.98 -7.35
N THR A 83 -2.60 3.06 -8.26
CA THR A 83 -2.96 3.41 -9.63
C THR A 83 -4.24 4.24 -9.70
N GLY A 84 -5.23 3.93 -8.85
CA GLY A 84 -6.47 4.68 -8.74
C GLY A 84 -6.23 6.11 -8.28
N GLY A 85 -5.41 6.29 -7.25
CA GLY A 85 -5.05 7.63 -6.78
C GLY A 85 -4.26 8.44 -7.82
N VAL A 86 -3.32 7.81 -8.53
CA VAL A 86 -2.60 8.46 -9.66
C VAL A 86 -3.56 8.83 -10.78
N ALA A 87 -4.49 7.94 -11.14
CA ALA A 87 -5.48 8.19 -12.18
C ALA A 87 -6.42 9.34 -11.81
N ILE A 88 -6.85 9.44 -10.54
CA ILE A 88 -7.68 10.56 -10.06
C ILE A 88 -6.89 11.87 -10.12
N PHE A 89 -5.63 11.87 -9.68
CA PHE A 89 -4.77 13.06 -9.70
C PHE A 89 -4.57 13.59 -11.13
N ILE A 90 -4.13 12.71 -12.04
CA ILE A 90 -3.88 13.07 -13.44
C ILE A 90 -5.18 13.40 -14.17
N GLY A 91 -6.25 12.61 -13.94
CA GLY A 91 -7.55 12.80 -14.55
C GLY A 91 -8.16 14.14 -14.21
N THR A 92 -8.07 14.57 -12.95
CA THR A 92 -8.59 15.88 -12.52
C THR A 92 -7.76 17.03 -13.12
N GLY A 93 -6.43 16.87 -13.21
CA GLY A 93 -5.57 17.84 -13.86
C GLY A 93 -5.82 17.97 -15.37
N PHE A 94 -6.13 16.89 -16.08
CA PHE A 94 -6.55 16.98 -17.48
C PHE A 94 -7.99 17.49 -17.64
N ALA A 95 -8.88 17.21 -16.69
CA ALA A 95 -10.24 17.74 -16.70
C ALA A 95 -10.25 19.27 -16.61
N THR A 96 -9.44 19.86 -15.71
CA THR A 96 -9.27 21.33 -15.61
C THR A 96 -8.73 21.95 -16.89
N MET A 97 -7.75 21.31 -17.55
CA MET A 97 -7.25 21.73 -18.86
C MET A 97 -8.30 21.68 -19.97
N ALA A 98 -9.12 20.61 -20.00
CA ALA A 98 -10.17 20.45 -21.00
C ALA A 98 -11.25 21.54 -20.90
N LEU A 99 -11.40 22.15 -19.72
CA LEU A 99 -12.30 23.28 -19.45
C LEU A 99 -11.67 24.65 -19.78
N GLY A 100 -10.42 24.67 -20.25
CA GLY A 100 -9.71 25.90 -20.62
C GLY A 100 -8.89 26.54 -19.49
N GLY A 101 -8.77 25.87 -18.34
CA GLY A 101 -7.85 26.25 -17.26
C GLY A 101 -6.45 25.64 -17.41
N ASN A 102 -5.57 25.92 -16.45
CA ASN A 102 -4.28 25.26 -16.29
C ASN A 102 -4.42 23.90 -15.56
N PHE A 103 -3.33 23.13 -15.50
CA PHE A 103 -3.29 21.88 -14.74
C PHE A 103 -3.68 22.13 -13.28
N LEU A 104 -4.71 21.43 -12.80
CA LEU A 104 -5.22 21.55 -11.43
C LEU A 104 -5.74 22.95 -11.08
N GLU A 105 -6.15 23.73 -12.08
CA GLU A 105 -6.86 24.99 -11.86
C GLU A 105 -8.33 24.71 -11.55
N TYR A 106 -8.64 24.52 -10.26
CA TYR A 106 -9.97 24.14 -9.80
C TYR A 106 -11.05 25.20 -10.05
N ASP A 107 -10.66 26.46 -10.24
CA ASP A 107 -11.59 27.56 -10.55
C ASP A 107 -12.30 27.32 -11.89
N ALA A 108 -11.63 26.71 -12.87
CA ALA A 108 -12.25 26.33 -14.14
C ALA A 108 -13.36 25.27 -13.97
N ILE A 109 -13.24 24.39 -12.98
CA ILE A 109 -14.29 23.42 -12.61
C ILE A 109 -15.45 24.14 -11.90
N ALA A 110 -15.13 25.05 -10.98
CA ALA A 110 -16.12 25.79 -10.22
C ALA A 110 -17.00 26.67 -11.11
N ASP A 111 -16.39 27.39 -12.04
CA ASP A 111 -17.08 28.28 -12.97
C ASP A 111 -17.97 27.52 -13.97
N THR A 112 -17.55 26.32 -14.38
CA THR A 112 -18.29 25.52 -15.36
C THR A 112 -19.43 24.71 -14.74
N PHE A 113 -19.18 24.06 -13.60
CA PHE A 113 -20.12 23.11 -12.99
C PHE A 113 -20.82 23.64 -11.73
N GLY A 114 -20.48 24.83 -11.25
CA GLY A 114 -21.01 25.39 -10.00
C GLY A 114 -20.58 24.61 -8.75
N ILE A 115 -19.56 23.76 -8.86
CA ILE A 115 -19.01 22.99 -7.76
C ILE A 115 -18.10 23.91 -6.96
N ALA A 116 -18.30 24.04 -5.65
CA ALA A 116 -17.42 24.88 -4.85
C ALA A 116 -15.98 24.34 -4.93
N HIS A 117 -15.02 25.26 -5.16
CA HIS A 117 -13.58 25.00 -5.28
C HIS A 117 -13.04 24.00 -4.24
N TYR A 118 -13.55 24.10 -3.01
CA TYR A 118 -13.28 23.20 -1.88
C TYR A 118 -13.45 21.71 -2.23
N TRP A 119 -14.54 21.32 -2.90
CA TRP A 119 -14.81 19.92 -3.26
C TRP A 119 -13.84 19.38 -4.32
N GLY A 120 -13.35 20.25 -5.20
CA GLY A 120 -12.34 19.90 -6.21
C GLY A 120 -10.99 19.56 -5.58
N MET A 121 -10.57 20.35 -4.57
CA MET A 121 -9.35 20.07 -3.81
C MET A 121 -9.51 18.81 -2.95
N GLU A 122 -10.61 18.67 -2.20
CA GLU A 122 -10.84 17.52 -1.32
C GLU A 122 -10.86 16.20 -2.11
N LEU A 123 -11.42 16.19 -3.34
CA LEU A 123 -11.40 15.01 -4.21
C LEU A 123 -9.98 14.54 -4.54
N ILE A 124 -9.06 15.45 -4.83
CA ILE A 124 -7.67 15.07 -5.13
C ILE A 124 -6.92 14.67 -3.87
N GLU A 125 -7.14 15.38 -2.77
CA GLU A 125 -6.48 15.05 -1.52
C GLU A 125 -6.92 13.68 -1.01
N VAL A 126 -8.22 13.43 -0.91
CA VAL A 126 -8.79 12.17 -0.41
C VAL A 126 -8.67 11.06 -1.44
N GLY A 127 -9.13 11.31 -2.66
CA GLY A 127 -9.23 10.30 -3.71
C GLY A 127 -7.92 10.07 -4.46
N GLY A 128 -7.03 11.06 -4.50
CA GLY A 128 -5.71 10.96 -5.12
C GLY A 128 -4.62 10.64 -4.10
N VAL A 129 -4.22 11.66 -3.35
CA VAL A 129 -3.01 11.64 -2.51
C VAL A 129 -3.10 10.62 -1.38
N ALA A 130 -4.20 10.56 -0.63
CA ALA A 130 -4.32 9.64 0.50
C ALA A 130 -4.22 8.17 0.06
N LEU A 131 -4.83 7.80 -1.07
CA LEU A 131 -4.75 6.44 -1.62
C LEU A 131 -3.33 6.08 -2.06
N ILE A 132 -2.64 6.99 -2.76
CA ILE A 132 -1.25 6.81 -3.17
C ILE A 132 -0.37 6.59 -1.93
N VAL A 133 -0.46 7.47 -0.94
CA VAL A 133 0.41 7.42 0.23
C VAL A 133 0.16 6.16 1.05
N ALA A 134 -1.10 5.80 1.31
CA ALA A 134 -1.44 4.56 1.99
C ALA A 134 -0.89 3.34 1.25
N GLY A 135 -1.10 3.27 -0.07
CA GLY A 135 -0.61 2.18 -0.90
C GLY A 135 0.92 2.08 -0.95
N VAL A 136 1.62 3.21 -1.04
CA VAL A 136 3.09 3.27 -1.02
C VAL A 136 3.63 2.82 0.34
N VAL A 137 3.08 3.29 1.46
CA VAL A 137 3.50 2.87 2.80
C VAL A 137 3.34 1.35 2.98
N ILE A 138 2.20 0.80 2.56
CA ILE A 138 1.93 -0.65 2.62
C ILE A 138 2.93 -1.41 1.73
N THR A 139 3.16 -0.93 0.50
CA THR A 139 4.07 -1.57 -0.45
C THR A 139 5.50 -1.56 0.05
N LEU A 140 5.98 -0.42 0.55
CA LEU A 140 7.33 -0.27 1.12
C LEU A 140 7.53 -1.21 2.31
N PHE A 141 6.52 -1.34 3.17
CA PHE A 141 6.57 -2.27 4.29
C PHE A 141 6.74 -3.72 3.83
N PHE A 142 5.88 -4.22 2.95
CA PHE A 142 5.98 -5.60 2.48
C PHE A 142 7.23 -5.86 1.64
N ALA A 143 7.68 -4.88 0.85
CA ALA A 143 8.93 -4.97 0.10
C ALA A 143 10.14 -5.08 1.04
N THR A 144 10.14 -4.32 2.14
CA THR A 144 11.21 -4.39 3.15
C THR A 144 11.14 -5.69 3.94
N ALA A 145 9.93 -6.14 4.29
CA ALA A 145 9.72 -7.36 5.05
C ALA A 145 10.08 -8.64 4.28
N ALA A 146 10.04 -8.62 2.94
CA ALA A 146 10.45 -9.76 2.12
C ALA A 146 11.96 -10.04 2.17
N GLY A 147 12.79 -9.06 2.57
CA GLY A 147 14.24 -9.18 2.57
C GLY A 147 14.86 -9.26 1.17
N PHE A 148 16.20 -9.20 1.11
CA PHE A 148 16.95 -9.45 -0.13
C PHE A 148 17.38 -10.91 -0.16
N THR A 149 16.80 -11.73 -1.04
CA THR A 149 17.34 -13.05 -1.37
C THR A 149 18.29 -12.87 -2.54
N PRO A 150 19.63 -12.97 -2.38
CA PRO A 150 20.53 -13.00 -3.51
C PRO A 150 20.22 -14.25 -4.33
N ASP A 151 20.01 -14.09 -5.64
CA ASP A 151 19.90 -15.24 -6.54
C ASP A 151 21.19 -16.06 -6.42
N ARG A 152 21.14 -17.18 -5.70
CA ARG A 152 22.20 -18.19 -5.77
C ARG A 152 22.04 -18.84 -7.14
N GLN A 153 22.79 -18.33 -8.12
CA GLN A 153 23.08 -19.06 -9.35
C GLN A 153 23.65 -20.43 -8.94
N VAL A 154 22.81 -21.45 -8.93
CA VAL A 154 23.24 -22.85 -8.86
C VAL A 154 23.75 -23.18 -10.27
N GLY A 155 24.98 -22.78 -10.53
CA GLY A 155 25.70 -23.14 -11.74
C GLY A 155 26.25 -24.55 -11.62
N GLY A 156 25.64 -25.47 -12.37
CA GLY A 156 26.32 -26.54 -13.09
C GLY A 156 27.07 -27.60 -12.30
N GLU A 157 26.35 -28.54 -11.69
CA GLU A 157 26.89 -29.86 -11.33
C GLU A 157 25.78 -30.92 -11.51
N ASP A 158 25.38 -31.19 -12.76
CA ASP A 158 24.49 -32.34 -13.06
C ASP A 158 24.78 -32.97 -14.44
N SER A 159 25.91 -32.64 -15.07
CA SER A 159 26.23 -33.10 -16.42
C SER A 159 27.40 -34.08 -16.51
N LEU A 160 27.78 -34.76 -15.42
CA LEU A 160 28.93 -35.69 -15.45
C LEU A 160 28.62 -37.14 -15.07
N GLU A 161 27.36 -37.51 -14.81
CA GLU A 161 27.00 -38.89 -14.44
C GLU A 161 26.38 -39.74 -15.57
N SER A 162 26.34 -39.26 -16.82
CA SER A 162 25.70 -40.00 -17.93
C SER A 162 26.64 -40.58 -18.99
N GLU A 163 27.97 -40.61 -18.78
CA GLU A 163 28.93 -41.05 -19.82
C GLU A 163 29.75 -42.31 -19.48
N VAL A 164 29.37 -43.10 -18.48
CA VAL A 164 30.03 -44.40 -18.22
C VAL A 164 29.00 -45.51 -17.97
N SER A 165 28.20 -45.81 -18.98
CA SER A 165 27.66 -47.16 -19.20
C SER A 165 27.09 -47.23 -20.61
N ASP A 166 27.87 -47.82 -21.52
CA ASP A 166 27.43 -48.71 -22.60
C ASP A 166 28.46 -48.66 -23.74
N ASP A 167 29.37 -49.64 -23.75
CA ASP A 167 29.79 -50.36 -24.97
C ASP A 167 30.71 -51.54 -24.57
N ASP A 168 30.20 -52.74 -24.83
CA ASP A 168 30.84 -54.07 -25.06
C ASP A 168 32.11 -54.52 -24.30
#